data_AF-A0A2A5HIF0-F1
#
_entry.id   AF-A0A2A5HIF0-F1
#
_cell.length_a   1.000
_cell.length_b   1.000
_cell.length_c   1.000
_cell.angle_alpha   90.00
_cell.angle_beta   90.00
_cell.angle_gamma   90.00
#
_symmetry.space_group_name_H-M   'P 1'
#
loop_
_entity.id
_entity.type
_entity.pdbx_description
1 polymer ?
#
loop_
_entity_poly.entity_id
_entity_poly.type
_entity_poly.pdbx_seq_one_letter_code
_entity_poly.pdbx_strand_id
1 'polypeptide(L)' 'MEQELAGKVCRYIYKEFRSKYKSNREFADSCGIDEKTVRLIQQQVYNPSLNLFKQICDAQGVKMSFVLAEVGE' A
#
# COMPACT_ATOMS: atom_id res chain seq x y z
N MET A 1 15.24 -6.30 -9.90
CA MET A 1 13.98 -6.98 -10.27
C MET A 1 12.99 -6.98 -9.11
N GLU A 2 13.19 -7.66 -7.97
CA GLU A 2 12.21 -7.63 -6.86
C GLU A 2 12.04 -6.28 -6.14
N GLN A 3 13.13 -5.50 -5.96
CA GLN A 3 13.02 -4.17 -5.33
C GLN A 3 12.19 -3.18 -6.16
N GLU A 4 12.03 -3.42 -7.47
CA GLU A 4 11.27 -2.53 -8.35
C GLU A 4 9.76 -2.67 -8.12
N LEU A 5 9.27 -3.91 -8.03
CA LEU A 5 7.85 -4.19 -7.80
C LEU A 5 7.40 -3.69 -6.42
N ALA A 6 8.16 -3.98 -5.37
CA ALA A 6 7.85 -3.50 -4.01
C ALA A 6 7.73 -1.97 -3.96
N GLY A 7 8.64 -1.26 -4.64
CA GLY A 7 8.61 0.19 -4.76
C GLY A 7 7.40 0.71 -5.54
N LYS A 8 7.04 0.05 -6.65
CA LYS A 8 5.83 0.39 -7.44
C LYS A 8 4.55 0.21 -6.63
N VAL A 9 4.41 -0.92 -5.93
CA VAL A 9 3.27 -1.19 -5.04
C VAL A 9 3.19 -0.15 -3.93
N CYS A 10 4.30 0.14 -3.24
CA CYS A 10 4.32 1.18 -2.20
C CYS A 10 3.89 2.55 -2.74
N ARG A 11 4.39 2.92 -3.92
CA ARG A 11 4.03 4.18 -4.58
C ARG A 11 2.55 4.23 -4.94
N TYR A 12 2.00 3.14 -5.49
CA TYR A 12 0.58 3.04 -5.82
C TYR A 12 -0.29 3.16 -4.56
N ILE A 13 -0.01 2.37 -3.51
CA ILE A 13 -0.75 2.45 -2.24
C ILE A 13 -0.74 3.88 -1.70
N TYR A 14 0.41 4.55 -1.69
CA TYR A 14 0.50 5.88 -1.13
C TYR A 14 -0.22 6.94 -1.97
N LYS A 15 -0.14 6.84 -3.31
CA LYS A 15 -0.74 7.82 -4.23
C LYS A 15 -2.23 7.62 -4.45
N GLU A 16 -2.70 6.37 -4.54
CA GLU A 16 -4.07 6.06 -4.94
C GLU A 16 -4.98 5.68 -3.77
N PHE A 17 -4.43 5.10 -2.70
CA PHE A 17 -5.22 4.72 -1.52
C PHE A 17 -5.07 5.76 -0.42
N ARG A 18 -3.85 5.96 0.09
CA ARG A 18 -3.61 6.86 1.21
C ARG A 18 -4.06 8.29 0.92
N SER A 19 -3.92 8.79 -0.31
CA SER A 19 -4.29 10.16 -0.69
C SER A 19 -5.77 10.50 -0.49
N LYS A 20 -6.64 9.48 -0.39
CA LYS A 20 -8.09 9.63 -0.13
C LYS A 20 -8.42 9.94 1.33
N TYR A 21 -7.43 9.84 2.22
CA TYR A 21 -7.56 10.05 3.65
C TYR A 21 -6.86 11.35 4.07
N LYS A 22 -7.32 11.98 5.16
CA LYS A 22 -6.79 13.28 5.61
C LYS A 22 -5.40 13.17 6.21
N SER A 23 -5.02 11.99 6.71
CA SER A 23 -3.72 11.76 7.35
C SER A 23 -3.23 10.32 7.19
N ASN A 24 -1.93 10.11 7.45
CA ASN A 24 -1.36 8.75 7.53
C ASN A 24 -2.05 7.92 8.60
N ARG A 25 -2.42 8.54 9.72
CA ARG A 25 -3.09 7.88 10.85
C ARG A 25 -4.48 7.39 10.45
N GLU A 26 -5.28 8.25 9.83
CA GLU A 26 -6.63 7.88 9.38
C GLU A 26 -6.60 6.72 8.36
N PHE A 27 -5.65 6.76 7.42
CA PHE A 27 -5.44 5.65 6.49
C PHE A 27 -5.02 4.37 7.23
N ALA A 28 -4.10 4.47 8.18
CA ALA A 28 -3.61 3.34 8.98
C ALA A 28 -4.76 2.70 9.77
N ASP A 29 -5.57 3.51 10.45
CA ASP A 29 -6.74 3.08 11.22
C ASP A 29 -7.75 2.38 10.30
N SER A 30 -8.00 2.92 9.09
CA SER A 30 -8.92 2.30 8.13
C SER A 30 -8.44 0.96 7.58
N CYS A 31 -7.13 0.75 7.51
CA CYS A 31 -6.52 -0.50 7.06
C CYS A 31 -6.24 -1.47 8.21
N GLY A 32 -6.39 -1.05 9.47
CA GLY A 32 -6.00 -1.84 10.64
C GLY A 32 -4.49 -2.08 10.75
N ILE A 33 -3.67 -1.10 10.35
CA ILE A 33 -2.19 -1.19 10.38
C ILE A 33 -1.62 -0.04 11.21
N ASP A 34 -0.34 -0.14 11.58
CA ASP A 34 0.34 0.97 12.28
C ASP A 34 0.64 2.15 11.35
N GLU A 35 0.54 3.37 11.86
CA GLU A 35 0.96 4.58 11.11
C GLU A 35 2.44 4.50 10.68
N LYS A 36 3.28 3.83 11.47
CA LYS A 36 4.68 3.56 11.12
C LYS A 36 4.80 2.79 9.80
N THR A 37 3.92 1.83 9.55
CA THR A 37 3.87 1.07 8.30
C THR A 37 3.53 1.98 7.13
N VAL A 38 2.58 2.91 7.29
CA VAL A 38 2.24 3.90 6.27
C VAL A 38 3.43 4.80 5.94
N ARG A 39 4.20 5.22 6.96
CA ARG A 39 5.43 6.02 6.76
C ARG A 39 6.52 5.24 6.01
N LEU A 40 6.65 3.93 6.26
CA LEU A 40 7.58 3.08 5.50
C LEU A 40 7.16 2.94 4.03
N ILE A 41 5.86 2.75 3.78
CA ILE A 41 5.28 2.74 2.42
C ILE A 41 5.55 4.07 1.70
N GLN A 42 5.40 5.20 2.40
CA GLN A 42 5.69 6.53 1.84
C GLN A 42 7.14 6.67 1.35
N GLN A 43 8.10 6.05 2.03
CA GLN A 43 9.51 6.09 1.66
C GLN A 43 9.86 5.22 0.44
N GLN A 44 8.93 4.38 -0.02
CA GLN A 44 9.07 3.52 -1.22
C GLN A 44 10.23 2.52 -1.17
N VAL A 45 10.89 2.35 -0.02
CA VAL A 45 11.95 1.37 0.24
C VAL A 45 11.45 0.16 1.03
N TYR A 46 10.15 0.13 1.31
CA TYR A 46 9.54 -0.94 2.08
C TYR A 46 9.04 -2.06 1.16
N ASN A 47 9.32 -3.31 1.56
CA ASN A 47 8.73 -4.47 0.92
C ASN A 47 7.60 -5.01 1.82
N PRO A 48 6.33 -4.62 1.58
CA PRO A 48 5.22 -5.13 2.35
C PRO A 48 5.10 -6.64 2.17
N SER A 49 4.88 -7.37 3.26
CA SER A 49 4.54 -8.78 3.17
C SER A 49 3.25 -8.97 2.37
N LEU A 50 3.07 -10.14 1.74
CA LEU A 50 1.84 -10.46 1.00
C LEU A 50 0.58 -10.29 1.87
N ASN A 51 0.66 -10.64 3.15
CA ASN A 51 -0.45 -10.46 4.09
C ASN A 51 -0.78 -8.98 4.32
N LEU A 52 0.25 -8.13 4.50
CA LEU A 52 0.05 -6.70 4.66
C LEU A 52 -0.52 -6.06 3.39
N PHE A 53 0.02 -6.44 2.23
CA PHE A 53 -0.48 -5.96 0.95
C PHE A 53 -1.94 -6.36 0.72
N LYS A 54 -2.27 -7.63 1.00
CA LYS A 54 -3.64 -8.13 0.96
C LYS A 54 -4.55 -7.36 1.92
N GLN A 55 -4.14 -7.17 3.17
CA GLN A 55 -4.90 -6.44 4.18
C GLN A 55 -5.25 -5.01 3.71
N ILE A 56 -4.27 -4.30 3.13
CA ILE A 56 -4.49 -2.96 2.57
C ILE A 56 -5.49 -3.05 1.40
N CYS A 57 -5.33 -4.01 0.47
CA CYS A 57 -6.25 -4.16 -0.66
C CYS A 57 -7.68 -4.48 -0.21
N ASP A 58 -7.84 -5.39 0.74
CA ASP A 58 -9.14 -5.78 1.32
C ASP A 58 -9.82 -4.58 1.99
N ALA A 59 -9.07 -3.76 2.74
CA ALA A 59 -9.60 -2.53 3.35
C ALA A 59 -10.02 -1.47 2.31
N GLN A 60 -9.42 -1.49 1.13
CA GLN A 60 -9.78 -0.62 0.00
C GLN A 60 -10.85 -1.23 -0.92
N GLY A 61 -11.32 -2.44 -0.63
CA GLY A 61 -12.33 -3.13 -1.43
C GLY A 61 -11.85 -3.56 -2.81
N VAL A 62 -10.54 -3.76 -3.00
CA VAL A 62 -9.94 -4.17 -4.28
C VAL A 62 -9.15 -5.47 -4.15
N LYS A 63 -8.97 -6.18 -5.27
CA LYS A 63 -8.13 -7.39 -5.32
C LYS A 63 -6.66 -7.00 -5.49
N MET A 64 -5.73 -7.78 -4.92
CA MET A 64 -4.29 -7.59 -5.17
C MET A 64 -3.94 -7.62 -6.66
N SER A 65 -4.59 -8.50 -7.44
CA SER A 65 -4.38 -8.60 -8.89
C SER A 65 -4.72 -7.32 -9.65
N PHE A 66 -5.67 -6.52 -9.15
CA PHE A 66 -5.99 -5.23 -9.74
C PHE A 66 -4.80 -4.27 -9.57
N VAL A 67 -4.26 -4.17 -8.36
CA VAL A 67 -3.11 -3.30 -8.08
C VAL A 67 -1.87 -3.76 -8.84
N LEU A 68 -1.63 -5.07 -8.95
CA LEU A 68 -0.50 -5.62 -9.72
C LEU A 68 -0.61 -5.24 -11.21
N ALA A 69 -1.80 -5.35 -11.80
CA ALA A 69 -2.04 -4.92 -13.18
C ALA A 69 -1.79 -3.41 -13.36
N GLU A 70 -2.22 -2.56 -12.41
CA GLU A 70 -2.00 -1.11 -12.46
C GLU A 70 -0.52 -0.72 -12.37
N VAL A 71 0.32 -1.54 -11.73
CA VAL A 71 1.77 -1.32 -11.67
C VAL A 71 2.56 -2.03 -12.78
N GLY A 72 1.88 -2.74 -13.67
CA GLY A 72 2.45 -3.36 -14.87
C GLY A 72 3.00 -4.78 -14.67
N GLU A 73 2.42 -5.56 -13.76
CA GLU A 73 2.72 -6.99 -13.55
C GLU A 73 1.54 -7.91 -13.85
#